data_AF-A0A545S8V2-F1
#
_entry.id   AF-A0A545S8V2-F1
#
_cell.length_a   1.000
_cell.length_b   1.000
_cell.length_c   1.000
_cell.angle_alpha   90.00
_cell.angle_beta   90.00
_cell.angle_gamma   90.00
#
_symmetry.space_group_name_H-M   'P 1'
#
loop_
_entity.id
_entity.type
_entity.pdbx_description
1 polymer ?
#
loop_
_entity_poly.entity_id
_entity_poly.type
_entity_poly.pdbx_seq_one_letter_code
_entity_poly.pdbx_strand_id
1 'polypeptide(L)' 'PEKALAGIRQVVSEVIADLKASGESVPVPLAEKRYSGEFRVRIPPELHRQLALMAAEQGVSLNRLASAKLAGQVLPG' A
#
# COMPACT_ATOMS: atom_id res chain seq x y z
N PRO A 1 19.56 17.33 10.99
CA PRO A 1 18.27 16.90 10.37
C PRO A 1 17.53 18.04 9.65
N GLU A 2 17.38 19.20 10.27
CA GLU A 2 16.61 20.33 9.69
C GLU A 2 17.20 20.89 8.39
N LYS A 3 18.51 21.12 8.33
CA LYS A 3 19.19 21.61 7.12
C LYS A 3 19.04 20.67 5.92
N ALA A 4 19.11 19.36 6.16
CA ALA A 4 18.95 18.34 5.12
C ALA A 4 17.51 18.32 4.57
N LEU A 5 16.50 18.43 5.44
CA LEU A 5 15.10 18.52 5.05
C LEU A 5 14.79 19.81 4.27
N ALA A 6 15.39 20.94 4.66
CA ALA A 6 15.27 22.20 3.93
C ALA A 6 15.85 22.09 2.52
N GLY A 7 17.03 21.49 2.37
CA GLY A 7 17.64 21.24 1.06
C GLY A 7 16.78 20.35 0.15
N ILE A 8 16.20 19.27 0.69
CA ILE A 8 15.28 18.40 -0.07
C ILE A 8 14.07 19.19 -0.58
N ARG A 9 13.46 20.04 0.27
CA ARG A 9 12.32 20.86 -0.13
C ARG A 9 12.66 21.86 -1.23
N GLN A 10 13.85 22.45 -1.16
CA GLN A 10 14.32 23.39 -2.18
C GLN A 10 14.49 22.70 -3.54
N VAL A 11 15.19 21.55 -3.58
CA VAL A 11 15.38 20.78 -4.82
C VAL A 11 14.04 20.35 -5.41
N VAL A 12 13.09 19.89 -4.60
CA VAL A 12 11.74 19.54 -5.09
C VAL A 12 11.03 20.75 -5.69
N SER A 13 11.15 21.93 -5.08
CA SER A 13 10.54 23.16 -5.60
C SER A 13 11.14 23.59 -6.94
N GLU A 14 12.45 23.47 -7.09
CA GLU A 14 13.17 23.79 -8.34
C GLU A 14 12.72 22.86 -9.47
N VAL A 15 12.68 21.55 -9.22
CA VAL A 15 12.22 20.56 -10.21
C VAL A 15 10.75 20.79 -10.61
N ILE A 16 9.87 21.16 -9.68
CA ILE A 16 8.47 21.48 -10.00
C ILE A 16 8.38 22.70 -10.92
N ALA A 17 9.23 23.70 -10.73
CA ALA A 17 9.27 24.89 -11.59
C ALA A 17 9.72 24.51 -13.01
N ASP A 18 10.76 23.68 -13.14
CA ASP A 18 11.27 23.20 -14.43
C ASP A 18 10.25 22.35 -15.18
N LEU A 19 9.55 21.44 -14.50
CA LEU A 19 8.47 20.63 -15.09
C LEU A 19 7.32 21.52 -15.61
N LYS A 20 6.95 22.56 -14.86
CA LYS A 20 5.92 23.52 -15.31
C LYS A 20 6.38 24.33 -16.52
N ALA A 21 7.65 24.76 -16.54
CA ALA A 21 8.21 25.55 -17.63
C ALA A 21 8.34 24.75 -18.94
N SER A 22 8.62 23.45 -18.84
CA SER A 22 8.68 22.51 -19.97
C SER A 22 7.30 22.01 -20.44
N GLY A 23 6.22 22.34 -19.72
CA GLY A 23 4.87 21.86 -20.00
C GLY A 23 4.65 20.39 -19.62
N GLU A 24 5.56 19.82 -18.82
CA GLU A 24 5.47 18.46 -18.31
C GLU A 24 4.53 18.37 -17.09
N SER A 25 3.90 17.21 -16.92
CA SER A 25 3.01 16.96 -15.80
C SER A 25 3.79 16.78 -14.50
N VAL A 26 3.47 17.57 -13.47
CA VAL A 26 4.02 17.37 -12.13
C VAL A 26 3.43 16.08 -11.51
N PRO A 27 4.25 15.16 -10.99
CA PRO A 27 3.75 13.94 -10.38
C PRO A 27 2.94 14.25 -9.12
N VAL A 28 1.81 13.55 -8.95
CA VAL A 28 0.97 13.66 -7.75
C VAL A 28 1.74 13.08 -6.56
N PRO A 29 1.78 13.77 -5.40
CA PRO A 29 2.41 13.23 -4.19
C PRO A 29 1.84 11.85 -3.83
N LEU A 30 2.71 10.90 -3.50
CA LEU A 30 2.27 9.56 -3.07
C LEU A 30 1.36 9.62 -1.84
N ALA A 31 1.53 10.62 -0.97
CA ALA A 31 0.72 10.87 0.21
C ALA A 31 -0.74 11.27 -0.11
N GLU A 32 -0.99 11.81 -1.31
CA GLU A 32 -2.33 12.19 -1.76
C GLU A 32 -3.06 11.04 -2.45
N LYS A 33 -2.37 9.92 -2.71
CA LYS A 33 -2.98 8.74 -3.32
C LYS A 33 -3.90 8.08 -2.31
N ARG A 34 -5.21 8.13 -2.58
CA ARG A 34 -6.21 7.36 -1.81
C ARG A 34 -6.10 5.89 -2.21
N TYR A 35 -5.76 5.04 -1.26
CA TYR A 35 -5.75 3.59 -1.44
C TYR A 35 -7.07 3.02 -0.94
N SER A 36 -7.80 2.29 -1.80
CA SER A 36 -9.11 1.70 -1.45
C SER A 36 -9.02 0.60 -0.40
N GLY A 37 -7.83 0.03 -0.17
CA GLY A 37 -7.65 -1.19 0.63
C GLY A 37 -8.10 -2.47 -0.07
N GLU A 38 -8.77 -2.36 -1.23
CA GLU A 38 -9.14 -3.51 -2.05
C GLU A 38 -8.00 -3.87 -3.00
N PHE A 39 -7.58 -5.13 -2.97
CA PHE A 39 -6.65 -5.69 -3.94
C PHE A 39 -7.12 -7.10 -4.31
N ARG A 40 -7.27 -7.37 -5.61
CA ARG A 40 -7.76 -8.67 -6.11
C ARG A 40 -6.57 -9.52 -6.52
N VAL A 41 -6.37 -10.65 -5.86
CA VAL A 41 -5.34 -11.63 -6.20
C VAL A 41 -5.99 -12.89 -6.71
N ARG A 42 -5.50 -13.38 -7.85
CA ARG A 42 -5.85 -14.71 -8.35
C ARG A 42 -4.96 -15.73 -7.67
N ILE A 43 -5.57 -16.73 -7.04
CA ILE A 43 -4.88 -17.86 -6.41
C ILE A 43 -5.45 -19.18 -6.95
N PRO A 44 -4.66 -20.28 -6.92
CA PRO A 44 -5.18 -21.61 -7.22
C PRO A 44 -6.36 -21.99 -6.31
N PRO A 45 -7.32 -22.79 -6.79
CA PRO A 45 -8.50 -23.19 -6.02
C PRO A 45 -8.13 -23.99 -4.75
N GLU A 46 -7.04 -24.75 -4.78
CA GLU A 46 -6.54 -25.51 -3.63
C GLU A 46 -6.12 -24.58 -2.49
N LEU A 47 -5.42 -23.50 -2.82
CA LEU A 47 -5.00 -22.49 -1.85
C LEU A 47 -6.21 -21.72 -1.30
N HIS A 48 -7.17 -21.37 -2.16
CA HIS A 48 -8.41 -20.75 -1.71
C HIS A 48 -9.16 -21.64 -0.70
N ARG A 49 -9.26 -22.95 -0.98
CA ARG A 49 -9.89 -23.92 -0.08
C ARG A 49 -9.19 -23.98 1.27
N GLN A 50 -7.86 -24.05 1.27
CA GLN A 50 -7.06 -24.10 2.51
C GLN A 50 -7.29 -22.86 3.37
N LEU A 51 -7.28 -21.67 2.77
CA LEU A 51 -7.50 -20.42 3.49
C LEU A 51 -8.93 -20.32 4.02
N ALA A 52 -9.93 -20.77 3.26
CA ALA A 52 -11.33 -20.78 3.69
C ALA A 52 -11.55 -21.70 4.90
N LEU A 53 -10.94 -22.88 4.90
CA LEU A 53 -11.00 -23.81 6.04
C LEU A 53 -10.34 -23.22 7.28
N MET A 54 -9.12 -22.69 7.16
CA MET A 54 -8.41 -22.06 8.28
C MET A 54 -9.18 -20.89 8.87
N ALA A 55 -9.83 -20.07 8.04
CA ALA A 55 -10.66 -18.96 8.51
C ALA A 55 -11.89 -19.47 9.27
N ALA A 56 -12.54 -20.53 8.78
CA ALA A 56 -13.68 -21.15 9.45
C ALA A 56 -13.29 -21.78 10.80
N GLU A 57 -12.17 -22.49 10.86
CA GLU A 57 -11.62 -23.09 12.10
C GLU A 57 -11.34 -22.03 13.17
N GLN A 58 -10.87 -20.84 12.77
CA GLN A 58 -10.57 -19.72 13.66
C GLN A 58 -11.79 -18.80 13.90
N GLY A 59 -12.94 -19.08 13.30
CA GLY A 59 -14.14 -18.24 13.43
C GLY A 59 -13.96 -16.82 12.86
N VAL A 60 -13.09 -16.63 11.87
CA VAL A 60 -12.82 -15.33 11.23
C VAL A 60 -13.20 -15.33 9.76
N SER A 61 -13.37 -14.15 9.16
CA SER A 61 -13.55 -14.04 7.72
C SER A 61 -12.25 -14.31 6.96
N LEU A 62 -12.37 -14.76 5.71
CA LEU A 62 -11.22 -14.97 4.82
C LEU A 62 -10.39 -13.68 4.65
N ASN A 63 -11.05 -12.53 4.53
CA ASN A 63 -10.38 -11.24 4.43
C ASN A 63 -9.60 -10.88 5.71
N ARG A 64 -10.12 -11.23 6.89
CA ARG A 64 -9.41 -11.01 8.16
C ARG A 64 -8.16 -11.89 8.25
N LEU A 65 -8.28 -13.17 7.87
CA LEU A 65 -7.14 -14.09 7.80
C LEU A 65 -6.07 -13.59 6.83
N ALA A 66 -6.46 -13.18 5.62
CA ALA A 66 -5.55 -12.64 4.62
C ALA A 66 -4.85 -11.37 5.12
N SER A 67 -5.61 -10.45 5.72
CA SER A 67 -5.07 -9.18 6.25
C SER A 67 -4.03 -9.41 7.34
N ALA A 68 -4.27 -10.33 8.27
CA ALA A 68 -3.31 -10.66 9.32
C ALA A 68 -2.02 -11.27 8.76
N LYS A 69 -2.14 -12.20 7.80
CA LYS A 69 -0.97 -12.78 7.12
C LYS A 69 -0.16 -11.73 6.37
N LEU A 70 -0.80 -10.80 5.68
CA LEU A 70 -0.13 -9.70 4.97
C LEU A 70 0.59 -8.74 5.92
N ALA A 71 0.03 -8.51 7.10
CA ALA A 71 0.64 -7.69 8.14
C ALA A 71 1.80 -8.40 8.87
N GLY A 72 2.09 -9.67 8.54
CA GLY A 72 3.08 -10.49 9.26
C GLY A 72 2.63 -10.89 10.67
N GLN A 73 1.33 -10.79 10.97
CA GLN A 73 0.77 -11.07 12.28
C GLN A 73 0.24 -12.51 12.36
N VAL A 74 0.51 -13.17 13.48
CA VAL A 74 -0.13 -14.43 13.86
C VAL A 74 -1.48 -14.08 14.50
N LEU A 75 -2.58 -14.65 13.98
CA LEU A 75 -3.89 -14.47 14.59
C LEU A 75 -3.95 -15.23 15.94
N PRO A 76 -4.48 -14.62 17.01
CA PRO A 76 -4.80 -15.36 18.22
C PRO A 76 -5.93 -16.36 17.92
N GLY A 77 -5.78 -17.58 18.45
CA GLY A 77 -6.73 -18.69 18.31
C GLY A 77 -7.96 -18.56 19.19
#